data_AF-A0A3B9QGK2-F1
#
_entry.id   AF-A0A3B9QGK2-F1
#
_cell.length_a   1.000
_cell.length_b   1.000
_cell.length_c   1.000
_cell.angle_alpha   90.00
_cell.angle_beta   90.00
_cell.angle_gamma   90.00
#
_symmetry.space_group_name_H-M   'P 1'
#
loop_
_entity.id
_entity.type
_entity.pdbx_description
1 polymer ?
#
loop_
_entity_poly.entity_id
_entity_poly.type
_entity_poly.pdbx_seq_one_letter_code
_entity_poly.pdbx_strand_id
1 'polypeptide(L)'
;MKYLTTETSDSTKAHLQESQPGHSDRGDGGALIYLIQTPDGSVLFQDTSGYYSGTLPAIDPDVAILAAAGRGNIDGEPVQGSLAQFVADQVEIMRPQKLIYGHHDNWLPGFSIATNTEPINSAVKAVHPAVEIIEPGYLEGTRILD
;
A
#
# COMPACT_ATOMS: atom_id res chain seq x y z
N MET A 1 -21.24 -6.20 12.25
CA MET A 1 -21.05 -5.92 13.68
C MET A 1 -22.01 -6.62 14.64
N LYS A 2 -23.34 -6.74 14.36
CA LYS A 2 -24.32 -7.28 15.32
C LYS A 2 -24.05 -8.71 15.85
N TYR A 3 -23.26 -9.51 15.13
CA TYR A 3 -22.89 -10.89 15.50
C TYR A 3 -21.56 -11.00 16.26
N LEU A 4 -20.75 -9.93 16.32
CA LEU A 4 -19.44 -9.93 17.01
C LEU A 4 -19.55 -9.57 18.50
N THR A 5 -20.74 -9.18 18.97
CA THR A 5 -20.98 -8.71 20.35
C THR A 5 -21.84 -9.66 21.19
N THR A 6 -22.38 -10.72 20.57
CA THR A 6 -23.09 -11.77 21.28
C THR A 6 -22.09 -12.70 21.95
N GLU A 7 -22.24 -12.89 23.26
CA GLU A 7 -21.40 -13.78 24.09
C GLU A 7 -19.94 -13.35 24.30
N THR A 8 -19.59 -12.08 24.06
CA THR A 8 -18.24 -11.55 24.31
C THR A 8 -18.11 -10.86 25.66
N SER A 9 -16.88 -10.79 26.21
CA SER A 9 -16.59 -10.08 27.46
C SER A 9 -16.88 -8.58 27.34
N ASP A 10 -17.01 -7.91 28.48
CA ASP A 10 -17.20 -6.46 28.52
C ASP A 10 -15.99 -5.70 27.97
N SER A 11 -14.77 -6.26 28.12
CA SER A 11 -13.57 -5.70 27.48
C SER A 11 -13.64 -5.75 25.95
N THR A 12 -14.14 -6.84 25.36
CA THR A 12 -14.32 -6.92 23.91
C THR A 12 -15.39 -5.96 23.42
N LYS A 13 -16.50 -5.78 24.16
CA LYS A 13 -17.53 -4.80 23.81
C LYS A 13 -17.01 -3.37 23.86
N ALA A 14 -16.23 -3.04 24.89
CA ALA A 14 -15.59 -1.72 25.04
C ALA A 14 -14.63 -1.46 23.87
N HIS A 15 -13.74 -2.42 23.56
CA HIS A 15 -12.83 -2.31 22.42
C HIS A 15 -13.57 -2.11 21.09
N LEU A 16 -14.63 -2.88 20.82
CA LEU A 16 -15.42 -2.72 19.59
C LEU A 16 -16.10 -1.35 19.49
N GLN A 17 -16.57 -0.78 20.61
CA GLN A 17 -17.14 0.56 20.66
C GLN A 17 -16.06 1.63 20.43
N GLU A 18 -14.90 1.49 21.05
CA GLU A 18 -13.77 2.41 20.90
C GLU A 18 -13.18 2.38 19.48
N SER A 19 -13.18 1.21 18.83
CA SER A 19 -12.73 1.08 17.44
C SER A 19 -13.77 1.52 16.42
N GLN A 20 -15.04 1.69 16.78
CA GLN A 20 -16.12 1.99 15.82
C GLN A 20 -15.98 3.33 15.07
N PRO A 21 -15.52 4.43 15.68
CA PRO A 21 -15.34 5.70 14.99
C PRO A 21 -14.31 5.60 13.86
N GLY A 22 -14.70 6.02 12.64
CA GLY A 22 -13.81 6.03 11.47
C GLY A 22 -13.79 4.73 10.64
N HIS A 23 -14.53 3.69 11.05
CA HIS A 23 -14.73 2.52 10.20
C HIS A 23 -15.74 2.83 9.09
N SER A 24 -15.43 2.43 7.85
CA SER A 24 -16.41 2.46 6.77
C SER A 24 -17.48 1.37 6.99
N ASP A 25 -18.70 1.62 6.51
CA ASP A 25 -19.82 0.67 6.59
C ASP A 25 -19.53 -0.67 5.86
N ARG A 26 -18.45 -0.72 5.06
CA ARG A 26 -18.01 -1.92 4.34
C ARG A 26 -17.32 -2.94 5.25
N GLY A 27 -16.67 -2.48 6.34
CA GLY A 27 -15.99 -3.37 7.29
C GLY A 27 -14.72 -4.03 6.73
N ASP A 28 -14.02 -3.36 5.82
CA ASP A 28 -12.78 -3.87 5.24
C ASP A 28 -11.63 -3.73 6.27
N GLY A 29 -10.82 -4.77 6.45
CA GLY A 29 -9.77 -4.89 7.49
C GLY A 29 -8.55 -3.96 7.33
N GLY A 30 -8.64 -2.93 6.48
CA GLY A 30 -7.58 -1.96 6.22
C GLY A 30 -6.41 -2.54 5.42
N ALA A 31 -5.60 -1.65 4.86
CA ALA A 31 -4.28 -2.00 4.35
C ALA A 31 -3.27 -1.95 5.50
N LEU A 32 -2.33 -2.91 5.54
CA LEU A 32 -1.23 -2.87 6.49
C LEU A 32 -0.02 -2.25 5.82
N ILE A 33 0.53 -1.23 6.49
CA ILE A 33 1.73 -0.52 6.06
C ILE A 33 2.77 -0.63 7.16
N TYR A 34 3.97 -1.09 6.79
CA TYR A 34 5.09 -1.23 7.69
C TYR A 34 6.22 -0.32 7.23
N LEU A 35 6.75 0.49 8.15
CA LEU A 35 8.00 1.21 7.96
C LEU A 35 9.12 0.44 8.67
N ILE A 36 10.06 -0.09 7.89
CA ILE A 36 11.21 -0.84 8.37
C ILE A 36 12.41 0.09 8.35
N GLN A 37 13.02 0.33 9.50
CA GLN A 37 14.17 1.22 9.64
C GLN A 37 15.43 0.41 9.94
N THR A 38 16.51 0.73 9.23
CA THR A 38 17.82 0.10 9.35
C THR A 38 18.90 1.18 9.41
N PRO A 39 20.15 0.85 9.78
CA PRO A 39 21.27 1.80 9.69
C PRO A 39 21.52 2.32 8.27
N ASP A 40 21.15 1.54 7.26
CA ASP A 40 21.41 1.76 5.84
C ASP A 40 20.27 2.55 5.15
N GLY A 41 19.18 2.82 5.89
CA GLY A 41 18.00 3.53 5.40
C GLY A 41 16.69 2.86 5.79
N SER A 42 15.62 3.27 5.13
CA SER A 42 14.24 2.93 5.47
C SER A 42 13.47 2.36 4.27
N VAL A 43 12.63 1.36 4.55
CA VAL A 43 11.77 0.71 3.56
C VAL A 43 10.33 0.76 4.04
N LEU A 44 9.44 1.33 3.23
CA LEU A 44 8.01 1.19 3.41
C LEU A 44 7.50 -0.01 2.63
N PHE A 45 6.75 -0.89 3.28
CA PHE A 45 6.05 -2.01 2.67
C PHE A 45 4.55 -1.88 2.88
N GLN A 46 3.80 -1.89 1.78
CA GLN A 46 2.34 -1.88 1.77
C GLN A 46 1.82 -3.21 1.23
N ASP A 47 0.98 -3.90 2.01
CA ASP A 47 0.47 -5.23 1.64
C ASP A 47 -0.57 -5.19 0.50
N THR A 48 -1.48 -4.22 0.56
CA THR A 48 -2.66 -4.06 -0.29
C THR A 48 -2.85 -2.57 -0.60
N SER A 49 -3.42 -2.25 -1.76
CA SER A 49 -3.63 -0.86 -2.17
C SER A 49 -4.61 -0.16 -1.20
N GLY A 50 -4.07 0.63 -0.29
CA GLY A 50 -4.84 1.47 0.63
C GLY A 50 -3.98 2.15 1.68
N TYR A 51 -4.43 3.28 2.22
CA TYR A 51 -3.75 3.95 3.33
C TYR A 51 -4.69 4.84 4.15
N TYR A 52 -4.22 5.23 5.34
CA TYR A 52 -4.86 6.23 6.19
C TYR A 52 -4.21 7.61 6.00
N SER A 53 -5.02 8.60 5.59
CA SER A 53 -4.57 9.95 5.23
C SER A 53 -3.93 10.72 6.39
N GLY A 54 -4.25 10.36 7.64
CA GLY A 54 -3.64 10.97 8.82
C GLY A 54 -2.22 10.49 9.14
N THR A 55 -1.70 9.48 8.44
CA THR A 55 -0.37 8.90 8.73
C THR A 55 0.58 8.93 7.55
N LEU A 56 0.13 8.55 6.34
CA LEU A 56 1.00 8.45 5.17
C LEU A 56 1.82 9.73 4.89
N PRO A 57 1.26 10.96 5.01
CA PRO A 57 2.02 12.19 4.76
C PRO A 57 3.17 12.47 5.75
N ALA A 58 3.23 11.75 6.88
CA ALA A 58 4.30 11.88 7.86
C ALA A 58 5.44 10.87 7.62
N ILE A 59 5.35 10.03 6.57
CA ILE A 59 6.31 8.98 6.26
C ILE A 59 7.13 9.39 5.03
N ASP A 60 8.45 9.32 5.15
CA ASP A 60 9.43 9.67 4.10
C ASP A 60 10.45 8.52 3.98
N PRO A 61 10.12 7.43 3.24
CA PRO A 61 10.98 6.26 3.15
C PRO A 61 11.99 6.39 2.01
N ASP A 62 13.20 5.86 2.19
CA ASP A 62 14.20 5.81 1.11
C ASP A 62 13.71 4.91 -0.04
N VAL A 63 13.06 3.80 0.30
CA VAL A 63 12.47 2.84 -0.63
C VAL A 63 11.00 2.61 -0.30
N ALA A 64 10.12 2.66 -1.31
CA ALA A 64 8.72 2.26 -1.16
C ALA A 64 8.43 0.99 -1.98
N ILE A 65 7.84 0.00 -1.32
CA ILE A 65 7.26 -1.20 -1.94
C ILE A 65 5.74 -1.05 -1.84
N LEU A 66 5.10 -0.64 -2.94
CA LEU A 66 3.69 -0.27 -2.97
C LEU A 66 2.85 -1.34 -3.67
N ALA A 67 1.76 -1.75 -3.04
CA ALA A 67 0.80 -2.64 -3.67
C ALA A 67 0.17 -1.97 -4.90
N ALA A 68 0.35 -2.58 -6.07
CA ALA A 68 -0.15 -2.11 -7.35
C ALA A 68 -1.20 -3.07 -7.91
N ALA A 69 -2.25 -3.36 -7.14
CA ALA A 69 -3.31 -4.28 -7.56
C ALA A 69 -4.68 -3.93 -6.98
N GLY A 70 -5.73 -4.30 -7.72
CA GLY A 70 -7.10 -4.03 -7.31
C GLY A 70 -7.44 -2.55 -7.32
N ARG A 71 -8.45 -2.17 -6.53
CA ARG A 71 -8.89 -0.79 -6.35
C ARG A 71 -8.42 -0.28 -4.99
N GLY A 72 -7.61 0.76 -4.99
CA GLY A 72 -7.14 1.41 -3.77
C GLY A 72 -8.27 1.96 -2.90
N ASN A 73 -7.99 2.19 -1.62
CA ASN A 73 -8.87 2.92 -0.72
C ASN A 73 -8.10 3.95 0.11
N ILE A 74 -8.73 5.07 0.43
CA ILE A 74 -8.19 6.08 1.34
C ILE A 74 -9.20 6.22 2.46
N ASP A 75 -8.76 6.03 3.71
CA ASP A 75 -9.63 6.11 4.90
C ASP A 75 -10.83 5.13 4.84
N GLY A 76 -10.63 3.97 4.20
CA GLY A 76 -11.68 2.97 4.01
C GLY A 76 -12.64 3.25 2.85
N GLU A 77 -12.46 4.38 2.14
CA GLU A 77 -13.27 4.74 0.99
C GLU A 77 -12.56 4.39 -0.33
N PRO A 78 -13.22 3.67 -1.26
CA PRO A 78 -12.61 3.33 -2.54
C PRO A 78 -12.20 4.56 -3.33
N VAL A 79 -10.97 4.59 -3.82
CA VAL A 79 -10.47 5.71 -4.63
C VAL A 79 -11.29 5.87 -5.89
N GLN A 80 -11.56 7.11 -6.28
CA GLN A 80 -12.14 7.43 -7.56
C GLN A 80 -10.99 7.68 -8.55
N GLY A 81 -10.98 6.99 -9.68
CA GLY A 81 -9.88 7.07 -10.65
C GLY A 81 -9.22 5.73 -10.91
N SER A 82 -7.98 5.78 -11.38
CA SER A 82 -7.21 4.59 -11.76
C SER A 82 -6.22 4.18 -10.67
N LEU A 83 -5.82 2.91 -10.69
CA LEU A 83 -4.72 2.41 -9.87
C LEU A 83 -3.41 3.19 -10.11
N ALA A 84 -3.14 3.54 -11.38
CA ALA A 84 -1.94 4.32 -11.73
C ALA A 84 -1.92 5.69 -11.04
N GLN A 85 -3.07 6.37 -10.99
CA GLN A 85 -3.19 7.63 -10.27
C GLN A 85 -3.01 7.43 -8.77
N PHE A 86 -3.66 6.42 -8.19
CA PHE A 86 -3.52 6.12 -6.77
C PHE A 86 -2.08 5.81 -6.33
N VAL A 87 -1.31 5.08 -7.13
CA VAL A 87 0.11 4.82 -6.85
C VAL A 87 0.94 6.11 -6.99
N ALA A 88 0.68 6.91 -8.03
CA ALA A 88 1.36 8.18 -8.23
C ALA A 88 1.11 9.15 -7.07
N ASP A 89 -0.13 9.27 -6.59
CA ASP A 89 -0.47 10.14 -5.45
C ASP A 89 0.33 9.75 -4.19
N GLN A 90 0.47 8.45 -3.92
CA GLN A 90 1.29 7.97 -2.80
C GLN A 90 2.78 8.31 -2.97
N VAL A 91 3.31 8.21 -4.19
CA VAL A 91 4.69 8.60 -4.51
C VAL A 91 4.89 10.11 -4.42
N GLU A 92 3.89 10.90 -4.79
CA GLU A 92 3.91 12.36 -4.63
C GLU A 92 3.95 12.75 -3.15
N ILE A 93 3.18 12.06 -2.30
CA ILE A 93 3.13 12.28 -0.86
C ILE A 93 4.47 11.90 -0.19
N MET A 94 4.96 10.68 -0.44
CA MET A 94 6.10 10.12 0.30
C MET A 94 7.46 10.38 -0.33
N ARG A 95 7.52 10.77 -1.61
CA ARG A 95 8.75 11.16 -2.31
C ARG A 95 9.93 10.15 -2.23
N PRO A 96 9.73 8.82 -2.31
CA PRO A 96 10.81 7.84 -2.13
C PRO A 96 11.87 7.93 -3.25
N GLN A 97 13.10 7.53 -2.96
CA GLN A 97 14.16 7.48 -3.97
C GLN A 97 13.99 6.29 -4.92
N LYS A 98 13.55 5.15 -4.38
CA LYS A 98 13.31 3.91 -5.12
C LYS A 98 11.88 3.41 -4.92
N LEU A 99 11.28 2.90 -5.99
CA LEU A 99 9.93 2.35 -6.00
C LEU A 99 9.93 0.93 -6.57
N ILE A 100 9.29 0.02 -5.85
CA ILE A 100 9.02 -1.34 -6.30
C ILE A 100 7.51 -1.55 -6.23
N TYR A 101 6.94 -2.15 -7.27
CA TYR A 101 5.55 -2.56 -7.24
C TYR A 101 5.43 -3.92 -6.55
N GLY A 102 4.58 -3.98 -5.52
CA GLY A 102 4.17 -5.20 -4.85
C GLY A 102 2.78 -5.66 -5.28
N HIS A 103 2.34 -6.77 -4.70
CA HIS A 103 0.98 -7.31 -4.80
C HIS A 103 0.43 -7.52 -6.23
N HIS A 104 1.31 -7.56 -7.24
CA HIS A 104 1.01 -8.01 -8.58
C HIS A 104 1.98 -9.16 -8.91
N ASP A 105 1.51 -10.16 -9.65
CA ASP A 105 2.27 -11.39 -9.92
C ASP A 105 2.40 -11.61 -11.42
N ASN A 106 3.64 -11.71 -11.90
CA ASN A 106 3.96 -12.04 -13.29
C ASN A 106 4.64 -13.42 -13.40
N TRP A 107 4.72 -14.17 -12.29
CA TRP A 107 5.64 -15.29 -12.12
C TRP A 107 4.96 -16.64 -11.93
N LEU A 108 3.62 -16.71 -12.01
CA LEU A 108 2.86 -17.96 -12.06
C LEU A 108 2.13 -18.13 -13.42
N PRO A 109 2.83 -18.53 -14.49
CA PRO A 109 2.24 -18.69 -15.82
C PRO A 109 1.00 -19.59 -15.82
N GLY A 110 -0.09 -19.10 -16.44
CA GLY A 110 -1.36 -19.82 -16.54
C GLY A 110 -2.33 -19.56 -15.38
N PHE A 111 -1.87 -18.95 -14.29
CA PHE A 111 -2.72 -18.40 -13.23
C PHE A 111 -2.69 -16.87 -13.24
N SER A 112 -1.50 -16.27 -13.32
CA SER A 112 -1.32 -14.83 -13.44
C SER A 112 -0.96 -14.43 -14.88
N ILE A 113 -1.29 -13.18 -15.22
CA ILE A 113 -0.89 -12.52 -16.46
C ILE A 113 0.07 -11.40 -16.12
N ALA A 114 1.02 -11.12 -17.01
CA ALA A 114 1.91 -9.99 -16.84
C ALA A 114 1.09 -8.69 -16.68
N THR A 115 1.26 -8.02 -15.55
CA THR A 115 0.64 -6.72 -15.30
C THR A 115 1.30 -5.69 -16.21
N ASN A 116 0.50 -4.96 -17.00
CA ASN A 116 1.02 -3.81 -17.72
C ASN A 116 1.27 -2.65 -16.74
N THR A 117 2.55 -2.43 -16.40
CA THR A 117 2.97 -1.37 -15.47
C THR A 117 3.22 -0.02 -16.16
N GLU A 118 3.17 0.07 -17.50
CA GLU A 118 3.43 1.32 -18.22
C GLU A 118 2.54 2.50 -17.79
N PRO A 119 1.22 2.33 -17.56
CA PRO A 119 0.38 3.43 -17.10
C PRO A 119 0.79 3.92 -15.70
N ILE A 120 1.19 3.00 -14.82
CA ILE A 120 1.65 3.31 -13.47
C ILE A 120 2.98 4.06 -13.55
N ASN A 121 3.94 3.54 -14.32
CA ASN A 121 5.23 4.20 -14.57
C ASN A 121 5.06 5.62 -15.09
N SER A 122 4.16 5.81 -16.05
CA SER A 122 3.88 7.12 -16.65
C SER A 122 3.32 8.11 -15.63
N ALA A 123 2.35 7.67 -14.81
CA ALA A 123 1.76 8.51 -13.77
C ALA A 123 2.77 8.86 -12.67
N VAL A 124 3.53 7.87 -12.21
CA VAL A 124 4.59 8.05 -11.20
C VAL A 124 5.66 9.02 -11.71
N LYS A 125 6.12 8.85 -12.96
CA LYS A 125 7.14 9.73 -13.54
C LYS A 125 6.65 11.15 -13.78
N ALA A 126 5.35 11.37 -13.93
CA ALA A 126 4.78 12.71 -14.04
C ALA A 126 4.91 13.51 -12.72
N VAL A 127 4.78 12.85 -11.57
CA VAL A 127 4.87 13.49 -10.23
C VAL A 127 6.26 13.38 -9.60
N HIS A 128 7.04 12.36 -9.96
CA HIS A 128 8.40 12.14 -9.48
C HIS A 128 9.33 11.65 -10.61
N PRO A 129 9.84 12.54 -11.48
CA PRO A 129 10.71 12.13 -12.59
C PRO A 129 11.97 11.37 -12.16
N ALA A 130 12.54 11.75 -11.01
CA ALA A 130 13.80 11.21 -10.50
C ALA A 130 13.70 9.87 -9.74
N VAL A 131 12.50 9.33 -9.46
CA VAL A 131 12.38 8.07 -8.71
C VAL A 131 12.93 6.92 -9.53
N GLU A 132 13.74 6.05 -8.93
CA GLU A 132 14.16 4.82 -9.58
C GLU A 132 13.05 3.77 -9.43
N ILE A 133 12.44 3.36 -10.55
CA ILE A 133 11.45 2.27 -10.55
C ILE A 133 12.20 0.97 -10.81
N ILE A 134 12.15 0.04 -9.86
CA ILE A 134 12.87 -1.22 -9.89
C ILE A 134 11.88 -2.35 -10.13
N GLU A 135 12.17 -3.20 -11.12
CA GLU A 135 11.42 -4.42 -11.42
C GLU A 135 12.30 -5.63 -11.05
N PRO A 136 12.09 -6.25 -9.87
CA PRO A 136 12.88 -7.42 -9.45
C PRO A 136 12.63 -8.65 -10.32
N GLY A 137 13.66 -9.45 -10.57
CA GLY A 137 13.51 -10.77 -11.19
C GLY A 137 13.00 -11.84 -10.22
N TYR A 138 12.42 -12.91 -10.76
CA TYR A 138 12.00 -14.07 -9.96
C TYR A 138 13.17 -14.74 -9.25
N LEU A 139 13.11 -14.80 -7.90
CA LEU A 139 14.16 -15.32 -7.01
C LEU A 139 15.51 -14.58 -7.12
N GLU A 140 15.54 -13.43 -7.78
CA GLU A 140 16.73 -12.60 -7.90
C GLU A 140 16.95 -11.80 -6.61
N GLY A 141 18.20 -11.74 -6.15
CA GLY A 141 18.57 -10.83 -5.07
C GLY A 141 18.65 -9.40 -5.59
N THR A 142 17.75 -8.52 -5.15
CA THR A 142 17.73 -7.10 -5.54
C THR A 142 18.22 -6.22 -4.39
N ARG A 143 19.30 -5.48 -4.61
CA ARG A 143 19.82 -4.51 -3.64
C ARG A 143 18.97 -3.24 -3.69
N ILE A 144 18.33 -2.89 -2.57
CA ILE A 144 17.42 -1.75 -2.48
C ILE A 144 17.92 -0.65 -1.53
N LEU A 145 18.71 -1.02 -0.52
CA LEU A 145 19.44 -0.11 0.37
C LEU A 145 20.96 -0.34 0.20
N ASP A 146 21.77 0.61 0.66
CA ASP A 146 23.23 0.58 0.53
C ASP A 146 23.98 0.03 1.74
#